data_AF-Q0FJ44-F1
#
_entry.id   AF-Q0FJ44-F1
#
_cell.length_a   1.000
_cell.length_b   1.000
_cell.length_c   1.000
_cell.angle_alpha   90.00
_cell.angle_beta   90.00
_cell.angle_gamma   90.00
#
_symmetry.space_group_name_H-M   'P 1'
#
loop_
_entity.id
_entity.type
_entity.pdbx_description
1 polymer ?
#
loop_
_entity_poly.entity_id
_entity_poly.type
_entity_poly.pdbx_seq_one_letter_code
_entity_poly.pdbx_strand_id
1 'polypeptide(L)' 'MILMMDRMGDHGASPDELFALPALAVTPAAEARALIKIDGLKLLGFGPRTGEAVTELSTALYGD' A
#
# COMPACT_ATOMS: atom_id res chain seq x y z
N MET A 1 7.73 4.19 -4.13
CA MET A 1 6.43 3.57 -3.83
C MET A 1 6.23 3.45 -2.32
N ILE A 2 5.00 3.61 -1.83
CA ILE A 2 4.60 3.43 -0.43
C ILE A 2 3.66 2.22 -0.36
N LEU A 3 3.94 1.28 0.53
CA LEU A 3 3.04 0.15 0.85
C LEU A 3 2.34 0.45 2.18
N MET A 4 1.02 0.37 2.19
CA MET A 4 0.21 0.58 3.39
C MET A 4 -0.78 -0.56 3.59
N MET A 5 -1.12 -0.80 4.84
CA MET A 5 -2.24 -1.66 5.17
C MET A 5 -3.53 -0.97 4.78
N ASP A 6 -4.41 -1.67 4.09
CA ASP A 6 -5.79 -1.24 3.96
C ASP A 6 -6.49 -1.49 5.28
N ARG A 7 -6.73 -0.41 6.03
CA ARG A 7 -7.51 -0.46 7.25
C ARG A 7 -8.97 -0.44 6.82
N MET A 8 -9.63 -1.59 6.82
CA MET A 8 -11.05 -1.71 6.47
C MET A 8 -11.89 -0.78 7.37
N GLY A 9 -12.47 0.27 6.79
CA GLY A 9 -13.33 1.26 7.47
C GLY A 9 -13.07 2.73 7.06
N ASP A 10 -13.90 3.64 7.55
CA ASP A 10 -13.89 5.09 7.25
C ASP A 10 -12.73 5.88 7.92
N HIS A 11 -11.69 5.18 8.37
CA HIS A 11 -10.56 5.74 9.14
C HIS A 11 -9.23 5.65 8.37
N GLY A 12 -9.27 5.34 7.09
CA GLY A 12 -8.10 5.36 6.21
C GLY A 12 -7.88 6.76 5.65
N ALA A 13 -6.64 7.27 5.70
CA ALA A 13 -6.29 8.47 4.95
C ALA A 13 -6.44 8.19 3.44
N SER A 14 -7.09 9.10 2.72
CA SER A 14 -7.16 9.02 1.27
C SER A 14 -5.76 9.19 0.65
N PRO A 15 -5.52 8.67 -0.57
CA PRO A 15 -4.23 8.87 -1.25
C PRO A 15 -3.85 10.35 -1.39
N ASP A 16 -4.83 11.23 -1.62
CA ASP A 16 -4.59 12.67 -1.76
C ASP A 16 -4.19 13.32 -0.44
N GLU A 17 -4.83 12.96 0.67
CA GLU A 17 -4.41 13.41 1.99
C GLU A 17 -3.01 12.91 2.34
N LEU A 18 -2.69 11.66 1.98
CA LEU A 18 -1.38 11.07 2.23
C LEU A 18 -0.27 11.81 1.45
N PHE A 19 -0.49 12.08 0.16
CA PHE A 19 0.49 12.79 -0.66
C PHE A 19 0.56 14.29 -0.36
N ALA A 20 -0.47 14.87 0.25
CA ALA A 20 -0.45 16.25 0.75
C ALA A 20 0.38 16.41 2.05
N LEU A 21 0.76 15.32 2.73
CA LEU A 21 1.62 15.39 3.91
C LEU A 21 3.02 15.91 3.52
N PRO A 22 3.51 17.03 4.10
CA PRO A 22 4.80 17.62 3.73
C PRO A 22 5.98 16.64 3.85
N ALA A 23 5.92 15.71 4.81
CA ALA A 23 6.93 14.68 5.02
C ALA A 23 6.96 13.62 3.92
N LEU A 24 5.84 13.38 3.22
CA LEU A 24 5.74 12.38 2.15
C LEU A 24 5.83 13.01 0.77
N ALA A 25 5.36 14.25 0.60
CA ALA A 25 5.32 14.98 -0.66
C ALA A 25 6.69 15.10 -1.35
N VAL A 26 7.77 15.11 -0.57
CA VAL A 26 9.16 15.21 -1.07
C VAL A 26 9.78 13.86 -1.45
N THR A 27 9.02 12.77 -1.39
CA THR A 27 9.53 11.44 -1.73
C THR A 27 9.26 11.12 -3.21
N PRO A 28 10.16 10.40 -3.89
CA PRO A 28 9.90 9.91 -5.26
C PRO A 28 8.61 9.05 -5.36
N ALA A 29 8.20 8.45 -4.24
CA ALA A 29 6.96 7.71 -4.17
C ALA A 29 5.70 8.59 -4.27
N ALA A 30 5.73 9.78 -3.66
CA ALA A 30 4.65 10.76 -3.77
C ALA A 30 4.64 11.45 -5.13
N GLU A 31 5.82 11.75 -5.68
CA GLU A 31 5.95 12.29 -7.05
C GLU A 31 5.33 11.35 -8.09
N ALA A 32 5.62 10.05 -8.00
CA ALA A 32 5.04 9.02 -8.86
C ALA A 32 3.61 8.61 -8.47
N ARG A 33 3.04 9.20 -7.41
CA ARG A 33 1.77 8.80 -6.78
C ARG A 33 1.64 7.29 -6.59
N ALA A 34 2.74 6.63 -6.25
CA ALA A 34 2.85 5.18 -6.17
C ALA A 34 2.49 4.70 -4.76
N LEU A 35 1.20 4.39 -4.55
CA LEU A 35 0.64 3.83 -3.32
C LEU A 35 0.02 2.47 -3.59
N ILE A 36 0.47 1.45 -2.85
CA ILE A 36 -0.17 0.13 -2.82
C ILE A 36 -0.83 -0.06 -1.45
N LYS A 37 -2.10 -0.46 -1.46
CA LYS A 37 -2.84 -0.82 -0.25
C LYS A 37 -3.18 -2.30 -0.30
N ILE A 38 -2.80 -3.06 0.73
CA ILE A 38 -3.12 -4.49 0.88
C ILE A 38 -3.81 -4.70 2.21
N ASP A 39 -4.82 -5.58 2.27
CA ASP A 39 -5.48 -5.97 3.50
C ASP A 39 -4.46 -6.28 4.61
N GLY A 40 -4.66 -5.65 5.77
CA GLY A 40 -3.70 -5.73 6.87
C GLY A 40 -3.46 -7.15 7.39
N LEU A 41 -4.52 -7.95 7.48
CA LEU A 41 -4.43 -9.34 7.93
C LEU A 41 -3.74 -10.22 6.87
N LYS A 42 -3.90 -9.90 5.59
CA LYS A 42 -3.21 -10.55 4.47
C LYS A 42 -1.71 -10.20 4.45
N LEU A 43 -1.34 -8.96 4.76
CA LEU A 43 0.06 -8.47 4.70
C LEU A 43 0.91 -8.89 5.91
N LEU A 44 0.37 -8.87 7.13
CA LEU A 44 1.12 -9.16 8.36
C LEU A 44 0.68 -10.44 9.09
N GLY A 45 -0.42 -11.08 8.68
CA GLY A 45 -0.94 -12.25 9.36
C GLY A 45 -0.18 -13.55 9.08
N PHE A 46 0.64 -13.59 8.03
CA PHE A 46 1.45 -14.75 7.61
C PHE A 46 0.72 -16.11 7.67
N GLY A 47 -0.57 -16.10 7.32
CA GLY A 47 -1.44 -17.27 7.38
C GLY A 47 -1.45 -18.09 6.08
N PRO A 48 -2.43 -18.99 5.88
CA PRO A 48 -2.52 -19.82 4.68
C PRO A 48 -2.66 -19.01 3.37
N ARG A 49 -3.06 -17.74 3.45
CA ARG A 49 -3.23 -16.82 2.31
C ARG A 49 -1.98 -16.00 1.98
N THR A 50 -0.84 -16.26 2.62
CA THR A 50 0.40 -15.49 2.39
C THR A 50 0.88 -15.60 0.95
N GLY A 51 0.75 -16.77 0.32
CA GLY A 51 1.14 -16.95 -1.08
C GLY A 51 0.37 -16.01 -2.02
N GLU A 52 -0.94 -15.87 -1.82
CA GLU A 52 -1.77 -14.93 -2.59
C GLU A 52 -1.35 -13.47 -2.33
N ALA A 53 -0.96 -13.14 -1.10
CA ALA A 53 -0.48 -11.81 -0.74
C ALA A 53 0.82 -11.46 -1.47
N VAL A 54 1.74 -12.42 -1.53
CA VAL A 54 3.03 -12.28 -2.21
C VAL A 54 2.83 -12.11 -3.71
N THR A 55 1.96 -12.92 -4.33
CA THR A 55 1.67 -12.79 -5.77
C THR A 55 1.04 -11.44 -6.08
N GLU A 56 0.01 -11.03 -5.34
CA GLU A 56 -0.66 -9.73 -5.52
C GLU A 56 0.31 -8.56 -5.35
N LEU A 57 1.14 -8.60 -4.30
CA LEU A 57 2.18 -7.59 -4.08
C LEU A 57 3.19 -7.59 -5.24
N SER A 58 3.70 -8.75 -5.64
CA SER A 58 4.69 -8.86 -6.72
C SER A 58 4.17 -8.27 -8.03
N THR A 59 2.93 -8.58 -8.43
CA THR A 59 2.30 -7.99 -9.61
C THR A 59 2.16 -6.47 -9.47
N ALA A 60 1.78 -5.97 -8.29
CA ALA A 60 1.67 -4.53 -8.06
C ALA A 60 3.04 -3.80 -8.02
N LEU A 61 4.12 -4.50 -7.66
CA LEU A 61 5.48 -3.97 -7.63
C LEU A 61 6.14 -3.91 -9.00
N TYR A 62 5.99 -4.96 -9.80
CA TYR A 62 6.81 -5.17 -10.99
C TYR A 62 6.01 -5.19 -12.30
N GLY A 63 4.68 -5.25 -12.23
CA GLY A 63 3.85 -5.61 -13.38
C GLY A 63 3.96 -7.11 -13.71
N ASP A 64 3.25 -7.53 -14.75
CA ASP A 64 3.45 -8.84 -15.39
C ASP A 64 4.66 -8.82 -16.33
#